data_AF-B4MAV2-F1
#
_entry.id   AF-B4MAV2-F1
#
_cell.length_a   1.000
_cell.length_b   1.000
_cell.length_c   1.000
_cell.angle_alpha   90.00
_cell.angle_beta   90.00
_cell.angle_gamma   90.00
#
_symmetry.space_group_name_H-M   'P 1'
#
loop_
_entity.id
_entity.type
_entity.pdbx_description
1 polymer ?
#
loop_
_entity_poly.entity_id
_entity_poly.type
_entity_poly.pdbx_seq_one_letter_code
_entity_poly.pdbx_strand_id
1 'polypeptide(L)'
;MALGSENQSPDAAGRPSVVRRNARERNRVKQVNNGFSQLRQHIPVAIIADLSNGRRGIGPGANKKLSKVSTLRMAVEYIRRLQRLIDDNDQQQQQQQQQQLLSPQQQLAQQQQFSYQQQQLQQQQQQFYALQQQLQLISPGGSSCSSNASNDSNASNSSSSNYYATQPTELKLESSGGSYEDYPNNSCSSGAEDDDILDYISLWQDDI
;
A
#
# COMPACT_ATOMS: atom_id res chain seq x y z
N MET A 1 -34.74 76.85 27.67
CA MET A 1 -33.83 76.70 26.51
C MET A 1 -32.41 76.57 27.02
N ALA A 2 -31.84 75.38 26.95
CA ALA A 2 -30.40 75.15 26.94
C ALA A 2 -30.19 73.75 26.35
N LEU A 3 -29.85 73.71 25.07
CA LEU A 3 -29.56 72.47 24.34
C LEU A 3 -28.20 71.95 24.82
N GLY A 4 -28.18 70.72 25.34
CA GLY A 4 -26.96 70.00 25.66
C GLY A 4 -26.30 69.52 24.38
N SER A 5 -25.12 70.06 24.07
CA SER A 5 -24.29 69.67 22.93
C SER A 5 -23.85 68.21 23.05
N GLU A 6 -24.32 67.38 22.12
CA GLU A 6 -23.74 66.06 21.83
C GLU A 6 -22.30 66.25 21.33
N ASN A 7 -21.34 65.90 22.18
CA ASN A 7 -19.94 65.80 21.81
C ASN A 7 -19.71 64.45 21.11
N GLN A 8 -20.16 64.34 19.85
CA GLN A 8 -19.82 63.22 18.97
C GLN A 8 -18.43 63.49 18.36
N SER A 9 -17.40 62.95 19.00
CA SER A 9 -16.03 62.90 18.49
C SER A 9 -15.97 62.19 17.12
N PRO A 10 -15.44 62.80 16.05
CA PRO A 10 -15.44 62.22 14.70
C PRO A 10 -14.20 61.37 14.38
N ASP A 11 -13.59 60.70 15.38
CA ASP A 11 -12.30 60.01 15.21
C ASP A 11 -12.39 58.51 14.85
N ALA A 12 -13.55 58.03 14.37
CA ALA A 12 -13.70 56.63 13.95
C ALA A 12 -13.46 56.39 12.45
N ALA A 13 -13.25 57.43 11.65
CA ALA A 13 -12.89 57.30 10.24
C ALA A 13 -11.37 57.14 10.11
N GLY A 14 -10.89 55.89 10.27
CA GLY A 14 -9.50 55.56 9.96
C GLY A 14 -9.11 56.13 8.60
N ARG A 15 -7.98 56.87 8.54
CA ARG A 15 -7.51 57.60 7.34
C ARG A 15 -7.83 56.81 6.05
N PRO A 16 -8.43 57.39 4.99
CA PRO A 16 -8.90 56.67 3.80
C PRO A 16 -7.87 55.72 3.16
N SER A 17 -6.57 56.03 3.31
CA SER A 17 -5.45 55.15 2.93
C SER A 17 -5.43 53.82 3.70
N VAL A 18 -5.68 53.85 5.01
CA VAL A 18 -5.73 52.68 5.91
C VAL A 18 -6.92 51.80 5.56
N VAL A 19 -8.08 52.39 5.26
CA VAL A 19 -9.29 51.64 4.84
C VAL A 19 -9.01 50.85 3.56
N ARG A 20 -8.45 51.51 2.54
CA ARG A 20 -8.04 50.84 1.28
C ARG A 20 -7.00 49.75 1.51
N ARG A 21 -6.02 49.99 2.41
CA ARG A 21 -5.01 48.97 2.77
C ARG A 21 -5.64 47.77 3.47
N ASN A 22 -6.59 47.98 4.38
CA ASN A 22 -7.27 46.90 5.10
C ASN A 22 -8.16 46.06 4.17
N ALA A 23 -8.86 46.69 3.23
CA ALA A 23 -9.64 45.99 2.21
C ALA A 23 -8.77 45.02 1.40
N ARG A 24 -7.58 45.49 0.95
CA ARG A 24 -6.61 44.62 0.26
C ARG A 24 -6.11 43.47 1.14
N GLU A 25 -5.83 43.75 2.42
CA GLU A 25 -5.40 42.72 3.37
C GLU A 25 -6.47 41.63 3.52
N ARG A 26 -7.73 42.02 3.67
CA ARG A 26 -8.86 41.07 3.74
C ARG A 26 -8.93 40.20 2.48
N ASN A 27 -8.79 40.78 1.29
CA ASN A 27 -8.79 40.03 0.03
C ASN A 27 -7.61 39.04 -0.07
N ARG A 28 -6.40 39.45 0.32
CA ARG A 28 -5.25 38.54 0.36
C ARG A 28 -5.49 37.39 1.32
N VAL A 29 -5.98 37.69 2.52
CA VAL A 29 -6.28 36.67 3.55
C VAL A 29 -7.39 35.72 3.08
N LYS A 30 -8.43 36.25 2.41
CA LYS A 30 -9.50 35.43 1.80
C LYS A 30 -8.93 34.45 0.78
N GLN A 31 -8.02 34.90 -0.11
CA GLN A 31 -7.36 34.03 -1.09
C GLN A 31 -6.55 32.91 -0.40
N VAL A 32 -5.77 33.25 0.63
CA VAL A 32 -5.02 32.24 1.40
C VAL A 32 -5.95 31.23 2.07
N ASN A 33 -7.04 31.68 2.69
CA ASN A 33 -7.98 30.81 3.37
C ASN A 33 -8.72 29.89 2.37
N ASN A 34 -9.05 30.39 1.17
CA ASN A 34 -9.59 29.57 0.09
C ASN A 34 -8.61 28.47 -0.32
N GLY A 35 -7.32 28.79 -0.44
CA GLY A 35 -6.27 27.80 -0.69
C GLY A 35 -6.19 26.71 0.39
N PHE A 36 -6.30 27.08 1.67
CA PHE A 36 -6.38 26.11 2.76
C PHE A 36 -7.62 25.22 2.69
N SER A 37 -8.77 25.77 2.27
CA SER A 37 -9.99 24.99 2.10
C SER A 37 -9.88 23.97 0.96
N GLN A 38 -9.30 24.38 -0.17
CA GLN A 38 -9.02 23.45 -1.28
C GLN A 38 -8.03 22.37 -0.85
N LEU A 39 -6.95 22.74 -0.16
CA LEU A 39 -5.98 21.77 0.34
C LEU A 39 -6.62 20.70 1.23
N ARG A 40 -7.58 21.08 2.08
CA ARG A 40 -8.32 20.12 2.93
C ARG A 40 -9.17 19.13 2.13
N GLN A 41 -9.68 19.51 0.95
CA GLN A 41 -10.49 18.63 0.11
C GLN A 41 -9.66 17.47 -0.45
N HIS A 42 -8.36 17.70 -0.66
CA HIS A 42 -7.44 16.69 -1.16
C HIS A 42 -6.83 15.80 -0.07
N ILE A 43 -7.10 16.04 1.22
CA ILE A 43 -6.57 15.22 2.30
C ILE A 43 -7.54 14.06 2.57
N PRO A 44 -7.12 12.79 2.36
CA PRO A 44 -7.95 11.62 2.63
C PRO A 44 -8.33 11.49 4.11
N VAL A 45 -9.57 11.06 4.37
CA VAL A 45 -10.09 10.87 5.74
C VAL A 45 -9.24 9.89 6.55
N ALA A 46 -8.70 8.84 5.92
CA ALA A 46 -7.81 7.88 6.58
C ALA A 46 -6.58 8.56 7.21
N ILE A 47 -5.95 9.50 6.50
CA ILE A 47 -4.81 10.27 7.02
C ILE A 47 -5.26 11.17 8.17
N ILE A 48 -6.47 11.72 8.07
CA ILE A 48 -7.05 12.52 9.14
C ILE A 48 -7.24 11.68 10.40
N ALA A 49 -7.79 10.47 10.27
CA ALA A 49 -8.01 9.56 11.38
C ALA A 49 -6.69 9.13 12.05
N ASP A 50 -5.70 8.70 11.26
CA ASP A 50 -4.40 8.23 11.74
C ASP A 50 -3.68 9.30 12.56
N LEU A 51 -3.54 10.51 12.00
CA LEU A 51 -2.76 11.59 12.62
C LEU A 51 -3.53 12.37 13.68
N SER A 52 -4.86 12.22 13.75
CA SER A 52 -5.67 12.81 14.82
C SER A 52 -5.92 11.87 15.99
N ASN A 53 -5.31 10.68 16.00
CA ASN A 53 -5.54 9.64 17.00
C ASN A 53 -7.05 9.33 17.15
N GLY A 54 -7.78 9.29 16.03
CA GLY A 54 -9.23 9.07 16.02
C GLY A 54 -10.08 10.25 16.51
N ARG A 55 -9.49 11.34 17.00
CA ARG A 55 -10.21 12.42 17.68
C ARG A 55 -10.94 13.40 16.74
N ARG A 56 -10.51 13.48 15.48
CA ARG A 56 -11.03 14.47 14.50
C ARG A 56 -11.25 13.90 13.09
N GLY A 57 -11.02 12.60 12.89
CA GLY A 57 -11.06 11.94 11.58
C GLY A 57 -12.27 11.04 11.32
N ILE A 58 -13.23 10.96 12.25
CA ILE A 58 -14.39 10.07 12.11
C ILE A 58 -15.63 10.93 11.87
N GLY A 59 -16.14 10.90 10.65
CA GLY A 59 -17.43 11.48 10.26
C GLY A 59 -17.39 12.49 9.10
N PRO A 60 -18.56 12.80 8.51
CA PRO A 60 -18.70 13.77 7.44
C PRO A 60 -18.16 15.15 7.86
N GLY A 61 -17.27 15.71 7.05
CA GLY A 61 -16.70 17.04 7.31
C GLY A 61 -15.49 17.08 8.25
N ALA A 62 -14.86 15.93 8.54
CA ALA A 62 -13.57 15.87 9.26
C ALA A 62 -12.51 16.82 8.66
N ASN A 63 -12.49 16.95 7.33
CA ASN A 63 -11.62 17.86 6.59
C ASN A 63 -11.94 19.35 6.84
N LYS A 64 -13.21 19.72 7.07
CA LYS A 64 -13.65 21.12 7.28
C LYS A 64 -13.13 21.73 8.58
N LYS A 65 -12.87 20.91 9.61
CA LYS A 65 -12.48 21.34 10.97
C LYS A 65 -10.97 21.36 11.22
N LEU A 66 -10.15 21.19 10.18
CA LEU A 66 -8.69 21.15 10.32
C LEU A 66 -8.07 22.55 10.47
N SER A 67 -7.17 22.72 11.45
CA SER A 67 -6.37 23.95 11.59
C SER A 67 -5.32 24.06 10.49
N LYS A 68 -4.82 25.28 10.22
CA LYS A 68 -3.77 25.52 9.20
C LYS A 68 -2.57 24.58 9.38
N VAL A 69 -2.05 24.50 10.61
CA VAL A 69 -0.91 23.62 10.94
C VAL A 69 -1.25 22.15 10.75
N SER A 70 -2.44 21.71 11.20
CA SER A 70 -2.86 20.31 11.04
C SER A 70 -3.03 19.94 9.57
N THR A 71 -3.63 20.82 8.77
CA THR A 71 -3.78 20.65 7.32
C THR A 71 -2.42 20.49 6.65
N LEU A 72 -1.43 21.33 6.98
CA LEU A 72 -0.08 21.23 6.40
C LEU A 72 0.61 19.91 6.78
N ARG A 73 0.53 19.50 8.06
CA ARG A 73 1.11 18.22 8.52
C ARG A 73 0.52 17.03 7.77
N MET A 74 -0.80 17.02 7.62
CA MET A 74 -1.51 15.95 6.92
C MET A 74 -1.22 15.93 5.42
N ALA A 75 -1.11 17.10 4.78
CA ALA A 75 -0.74 17.20 3.36
C ALA A 75 0.67 16.66 3.10
N VAL A 76 1.64 17.00 3.96
CA VAL A 76 3.02 16.48 3.85
C VAL A 76 3.04 14.95 4.00
N GLU A 77 2.32 14.42 4.98
CA GLU A 77 2.24 12.97 5.18
C GLU A 77 1.56 12.27 3.99
N TYR A 78 0.51 12.88 3.42
CA TYR A 78 -0.15 12.33 2.25
C TYR A 78 0.79 12.23 1.05
N ILE A 79 1.52 13.31 0.75
CA ILE A 79 2.51 13.32 -0.34
C ILE A 79 3.53 12.20 -0.12
N ARG A 80 4.05 12.03 1.11
CA ARG A 80 5.01 10.94 1.42
C ARG A 80 4.42 9.55 1.20
N ARG A 81 3.16 9.32 1.58
CA ARG A 81 2.49 8.03 1.34
C ARG A 81 2.33 7.75 -0.15
N LEU A 82 1.96 8.77 -0.94
CA LEU A 82 1.87 8.64 -2.39
C LEU A 82 3.23 8.36 -3.03
N GLN A 83 4.30 9.06 -2.60
CA GLN A 83 5.66 8.81 -3.07
C GLN A 83 6.09 7.36 -2.82
N ARG A 84 5.92 6.85 -1.59
CA ARG A 84 6.22 5.44 -1.27
C ARG A 84 5.45 4.46 -2.15
N LEU A 85 4.16 4.72 -2.37
CA LEU A 85 3.33 3.87 -3.22
C LEU A 85 3.88 3.82 -4.65
N ILE A 86 4.28 4.96 -5.21
CA ILE A 86 4.88 5.03 -6.55
C ILE A 86 6.20 4.27 -6.57
N ASP A 87 7.07 4.51 -5.60
CA ASP A 87 8.37 3.85 -5.50
C ASP A 87 8.21 2.31 -5.40
N ASP A 88 7.28 1.83 -4.56
CA ASP A 88 6.99 0.40 -4.41
C ASP A 88 6.48 -0.23 -5.72
N ASN A 89 5.64 0.48 -6.47
CA ASN A 89 5.16 0.02 -7.77
C ASN A 89 6.29 -0.06 -8.81
N ASP A 90 7.19 0.93 -8.83
CA ASP A 90 8.35 0.93 -9.72
C ASP A 90 9.31 -0.23 -9.38
N GLN A 91 9.52 -0.51 -8.09
CA GLN A 91 10.30 -1.67 -7.65
C GLN A 91 9.65 -2.99 -8.05
N GLN A 92 8.33 -3.13 -7.89
CA GLN A 92 7.60 -4.33 -8.30
C GLN A 92 7.68 -4.55 -9.81
N GLN A 93 7.57 -3.50 -10.62
CA GLN A 93 7.71 -3.60 -12.07
C GLN A 93 9.13 -4.04 -12.47
N GLN A 94 10.17 -3.56 -11.78
CA GLN A 94 11.55 -4.01 -12.02
C GLN A 94 11.77 -5.47 -11.63
N GLN A 95 11.21 -5.92 -10.50
CA GLN A 95 11.28 -7.32 -10.07
C GLN A 95 10.53 -8.25 -11.03
N GLN A 96 9.37 -7.84 -11.54
CA GLN A 96 8.62 -8.62 -12.54
C GLN A 96 9.40 -8.75 -13.85
N GLN A 97 10.06 -7.68 -14.30
CA GLN A 97 10.93 -7.75 -15.49
C GLN A 97 12.13 -8.69 -15.30
N GLN A 98 12.75 -8.69 -14.12
CA GLN A 98 13.82 -9.65 -13.81
C GLN A 98 13.33 -11.10 -13.80
N GLN A 99 12.15 -11.38 -13.21
CA GLN A 99 11.58 -12.74 -13.20
C GLN A 99 11.18 -13.24 -14.59
N GLN A 100 10.71 -12.36 -15.48
CA GLN A 100 10.42 -12.74 -16.86
C GLN A 100 11.68 -13.10 -17.67
N LEU A 101 12.85 -12.56 -17.33
CA LEU A 101 14.11 -12.89 -18.00
C LEU A 101 14.79 -14.16 -17.43
N LEU A 102 14.63 -14.43 -16.13
CA LEU A 102 15.26 -15.59 -15.47
C LEU A 102 14.55 -16.93 -15.77
N SER A 103 13.24 -16.92 -15.93
CA SER A 103 12.44 -18.14 -16.11
C SER A 103 12.74 -18.94 -17.40
N PRO A 104 12.90 -18.32 -18.60
CA PRO A 104 13.18 -19.08 -19.82
C PRO A 104 14.59 -19.67 -19.83
N GLN A 105 15.56 -18.95 -19.27
CA GLN A 105 16.95 -19.39 -19.24
C GLN A 105 17.12 -20.65 -18.38
N GLN A 106 16.43 -20.71 -17.25
CA GLN A 106 16.45 -21.87 -16.37
C GLN A 106 15.78 -23.10 -17.01
N GLN A 107 14.71 -22.89 -17.78
CA GLN A 107 14.02 -23.96 -18.51
C GLN A 107 14.89 -24.55 -19.63
N LEU A 108 15.61 -23.69 -20.36
CA LEU A 108 16.52 -24.11 -21.43
C LEU A 108 17.75 -24.86 -20.90
N ALA A 109 18.27 -24.46 -19.74
CA ALA A 109 19.34 -25.17 -19.05
C ALA A 109 18.91 -26.60 -18.63
N GLN A 110 17.69 -26.75 -18.11
CA GLN A 110 17.15 -28.07 -17.73
C GLN A 110 16.97 -28.99 -18.95
N GLN A 111 16.47 -28.45 -20.06
CA GLN A 111 16.32 -29.22 -21.31
C GLN A 111 17.67 -29.69 -21.85
N GLN A 112 18.70 -28.83 -21.82
CA GLN A 112 20.07 -29.24 -22.19
C GLN A 112 20.60 -30.34 -21.27
N GLN A 113 20.32 -30.28 -19.97
CA GLN A 113 20.74 -31.33 -19.05
C GLN A 113 20.11 -32.69 -19.39
N PHE A 114 18.82 -32.71 -19.72
CA PHE A 114 18.12 -33.92 -20.15
C PHE A 114 18.67 -34.48 -21.47
N SER A 115 18.97 -33.62 -22.45
CA SER A 115 19.52 -34.07 -23.74
C SER A 115 20.91 -34.69 -23.56
N TYR A 116 21.75 -34.11 -22.70
CA TYR A 116 23.07 -34.65 -22.38
C TYR A 116 22.98 -36.03 -21.72
N GLN A 117 22.04 -36.22 -20.80
CA GLN A 117 21.86 -37.49 -20.10
C GLN A 117 21.36 -38.60 -21.05
N GLN A 118 20.44 -38.27 -21.97
CA GLN A 118 20.01 -39.18 -23.03
C GLN A 118 21.18 -39.62 -23.93
N GLN A 119 22.04 -38.67 -24.32
CA GLN A 119 23.20 -38.98 -25.18
C GLN A 119 24.19 -39.92 -24.49
N GLN A 120 24.45 -39.73 -23.19
CA GLN A 120 25.30 -40.63 -22.39
C GLN A 120 24.74 -42.06 -22.34
N LEU A 121 23.42 -42.20 -22.12
CA LEU A 121 22.74 -43.50 -22.13
C LEU A 121 22.83 -44.20 -23.49
N GLN A 122 22.66 -43.45 -24.58
CA GLN A 122 22.76 -43.99 -25.92
C GLN A 122 24.18 -44.48 -26.24
N GLN A 123 25.22 -43.75 -25.82
CA GLN A 123 26.60 -44.20 -25.94
C GLN A 123 26.85 -45.50 -25.16
N GLN A 124 26.33 -45.61 -23.94
CA GLN A 124 26.50 -46.82 -23.13
C GLN A 124 25.82 -48.04 -23.78
N GLN A 125 24.63 -47.86 -24.37
CA GLN A 125 23.97 -48.92 -25.15
C GLN A 125 24.79 -49.34 -26.38
N GLN A 126 25.34 -48.38 -27.13
CA GLN A 126 26.19 -48.69 -28.28
C GLN A 126 27.45 -49.48 -27.86
N GLN A 127 28.07 -49.09 -26.74
CA GLN A 127 29.22 -49.83 -26.19
C GLN A 127 28.82 -51.25 -25.79
N PHE A 128 27.68 -51.43 -25.13
CA PHE A 128 27.19 -52.76 -24.76
C PHE A 128 26.94 -53.64 -26.01
N TYR A 129 26.34 -53.07 -27.05
CA TYR A 129 26.09 -53.77 -28.31
C TYR A 129 27.39 -54.14 -29.03
N ALA A 130 28.36 -53.23 -29.07
CA ALA A 130 29.68 -53.49 -29.64
C ALA A 130 30.43 -54.62 -28.91
N LEU A 131 30.34 -54.64 -27.57
CA LEU A 131 30.92 -55.71 -26.75
C LEU A 131 30.26 -57.07 -27.05
N GLN A 132 28.93 -57.08 -27.19
CA GLN A 132 28.18 -58.28 -27.54
C GLN A 132 28.59 -58.85 -28.91
N GLN A 133 28.77 -58.01 -29.93
CA GLN A 133 29.29 -58.45 -31.24
C GLN A 133 30.70 -59.04 -31.14
N GLN A 134 31.55 -58.49 -30.26
CA GLN A 134 32.90 -59.02 -30.06
C GLN A 134 32.88 -60.41 -29.38
N LEU A 135 31.91 -60.69 -28.49
CA LEU A 135 31.73 -62.02 -27.89
C LEU A 135 31.19 -63.07 -28.88
N GLN A 136 30.45 -62.67 -29.92
CA GLN A 136 29.94 -63.62 -30.93
C GLN A 136 31.05 -64.18 -31.83
N LEU A 137 32.25 -63.59 -31.79
CA LEU A 137 33.45 -64.08 -32.51
C LEU A 137 34.32 -65.01 -31.66
N ILE A 138 33.87 -65.41 -30.46
CA ILE A 138 34.56 -66.37 -29.61
C ILE A 138 33.54 -67.42 -29.14
N SER A 139 33.68 -68.67 -29.59
CA SER A 139 32.96 -69.82 -29.04
C SER A 139 33.12 -69.87 -27.51
N PRO A 140 32.06 -69.96 -26.70
CA PRO A 140 32.22 -69.96 -25.25
C PRO A 140 32.61 -71.36 -24.75
N GLY A 141 33.87 -71.51 -24.33
CA GLY A 141 34.22 -72.48 -23.30
C GLY A 141 33.77 -71.94 -21.95
N GLY A 142 32.82 -72.62 -21.31
CA GLY A 142 32.25 -72.21 -20.04
C GLY A 142 33.24 -72.26 -18.88
N SER A 143 33.00 -71.43 -17.86
CA SER A 143 33.42 -71.67 -16.48
C SER A 143 32.62 -70.77 -15.55
N SER A 144 31.83 -71.39 -14.67
CA SER A 144 31.19 -70.79 -13.51
C SER A 144 32.10 -70.93 -12.30
N CYS A 145 32.29 -69.87 -11.52
CA CYS A 145 32.68 -70.00 -10.13
C CYS A 145 31.75 -69.16 -9.24
N SER A 146 31.13 -69.84 -8.29
CA SER A 146 30.34 -69.26 -7.21
C SER A 146 31.24 -69.17 -6.00
N SER A 147 31.20 -68.05 -5.28
CA SER A 147 31.76 -67.97 -3.93
C SER A 147 30.80 -67.23 -3.01
N ASN A 148 30.25 -67.99 -2.07
CA ASN A 148 29.54 -67.51 -0.89
C ASN A 148 30.48 -66.67 -0.02
N ALA A 149 29.99 -65.54 0.49
CA ALA A 149 30.62 -64.80 1.57
C ALA A 149 29.71 -64.86 2.80
N SER A 150 30.27 -65.36 3.89
CA SER A 150 29.68 -65.58 5.20
C SER A 150 29.42 -64.26 5.93
N ASN A 151 28.31 -64.22 6.68
CA ASN A 151 28.05 -63.21 7.71
C ASN A 151 28.98 -63.39 8.91
N ASP A 152 29.37 -62.28 9.55
CA ASP A 152 29.54 -62.28 11.01
C ASP A 152 29.43 -60.89 11.68
N SER A 153 28.76 -60.92 12.84
CA SER A 153 28.82 -60.08 14.07
C SER A 153 28.68 -58.53 14.09
N ASN A 154 27.48 -58.10 14.54
CA ASN A 154 27.15 -57.47 15.85
C ASN A 154 28.02 -56.33 16.45
N ALA A 155 27.38 -55.19 16.77
CA ALA A 155 27.60 -54.43 18.01
C ALA A 155 26.44 -53.43 18.29
N SER A 156 25.73 -53.65 19.41
CA SER A 156 25.34 -52.71 20.51
C SER A 156 25.23 -51.20 20.22
N ASN A 157 24.37 -50.39 20.83
CA ASN A 157 23.39 -50.46 21.92
C ASN A 157 22.92 -49.01 22.15
N SER A 158 21.64 -48.75 22.38
CA SER A 158 21.21 -47.81 23.44
C SER A 158 19.70 -47.81 23.56
N SER A 159 19.24 -48.38 24.66
CA SER A 159 17.93 -48.20 25.27
C SER A 159 17.58 -46.73 25.49
N SER A 160 16.30 -46.38 25.42
CA SER A 160 15.54 -45.91 26.60
C SER A 160 14.05 -45.72 26.30
N SER A 161 13.27 -46.61 26.90
CA SER A 161 12.01 -46.43 27.65
C SER A 161 10.85 -45.57 27.14
N ASN A 162 9.71 -46.25 27.08
CA ASN A 162 8.32 -45.82 26.82
C ASN A 162 7.73 -44.89 27.88
N TYR A 163 6.78 -44.03 27.47
CA TYR A 163 5.53 -43.77 28.21
C TYR A 163 4.41 -43.11 27.36
N TYR A 164 3.25 -43.77 27.39
CA TYR A 164 1.83 -43.33 27.35
C TYR A 164 1.20 -42.45 26.25
N ALA A 165 -0.08 -42.78 26.02
CA ALA A 165 -1.07 -42.23 25.11
C ALA A 165 -1.86 -41.03 25.69
N THR A 166 -2.44 -40.17 24.83
CA THR A 166 -3.88 -39.77 24.78
C THR A 166 -4.15 -38.53 23.91
N GLN A 167 -5.22 -38.64 23.11
CA GLN A 167 -6.21 -37.70 22.53
C GLN A 167 -5.91 -36.22 22.14
N PRO A 168 -6.58 -35.70 21.08
CA PRO A 168 -6.63 -34.27 20.77
C PRO A 168 -7.88 -33.58 21.34
N THR A 169 -7.74 -32.36 21.86
CA THR A 169 -8.86 -31.45 22.13
C THR A 169 -8.59 -30.06 21.52
N GLU A 170 -9.56 -29.57 20.75
CA GLU A 170 -9.56 -28.24 20.16
C GLU A 170 -9.88 -27.15 21.19
N LEU A 171 -9.30 -25.96 20.99
CA LEU A 171 -9.69 -24.72 21.65
C LEU A 171 -10.19 -23.74 20.58
N LYS A 172 -11.46 -23.33 20.67
CA LYS A 172 -12.02 -22.18 19.97
C LYS A 172 -12.56 -21.19 20.99
N LEU A 173 -12.01 -19.99 20.98
CA LEU A 173 -12.32 -18.87 21.86
C LEU A 173 -13.35 -17.95 21.19
N GLU A 174 -14.39 -17.59 21.94
CA GLU A 174 -15.39 -16.57 21.58
C GLU A 174 -14.81 -15.15 21.66
N SER A 175 -15.35 -14.22 20.86
CA SER A 175 -15.45 -12.81 21.25
C SER A 175 -16.58 -12.11 20.50
N SER A 176 -17.22 -11.21 21.22
CA SER A 176 -18.53 -10.59 21.07
C SER A 176 -18.49 -9.14 20.57
N GLY A 177 -19.67 -8.59 20.27
CA GLY A 177 -19.97 -7.16 20.03
C GLY A 177 -20.38 -6.89 18.58
N GLY A 178 -21.57 -6.42 18.22
CA GLY A 178 -22.43 -5.41 18.86
C GLY A 178 -22.62 -4.28 17.85
N SER A 179 -23.62 -4.41 16.96
CA SER A 179 -23.89 -3.48 15.85
C SER A 179 -25.17 -2.70 16.13
N TYR A 180 -25.09 -1.38 16.25
CA TYR A 180 -26.23 -0.47 16.29
C TYR A 180 -26.16 0.44 15.06
N GLU A 181 -27.22 0.38 14.26
CA GLU A 181 -27.42 1.15 13.03
C GLU A 181 -28.37 2.34 13.28
N ASP A 182 -28.22 3.32 12.39
CA ASP A 182 -29.22 4.24 11.84
C ASP A 182 -29.65 5.53 12.59
N TYR A 183 -29.33 6.68 11.97
CA TYR A 183 -30.16 7.89 11.93
C TYR A 183 -29.98 8.60 10.58
N PRO A 184 -31.07 8.95 9.86
CA PRO A 184 -31.00 9.45 8.49
C PRO A 184 -30.83 10.98 8.36
N ASN A 185 -30.03 11.36 7.36
CA ASN A 185 -30.19 12.43 6.37
C ASN A 185 -30.99 13.70 6.75
N ASN A 186 -30.30 14.84 6.85
CA ASN A 186 -30.93 16.17 6.84
C ASN A 186 -30.43 16.98 5.62
N SER A 187 -31.16 16.86 4.51
CA SER A 187 -31.07 17.79 3.39
C SER A 187 -32.00 18.97 3.65
N CYS A 188 -31.46 20.17 3.89
CA CYS A 188 -32.18 21.42 3.68
C CYS A 188 -31.20 22.48 3.11
N SER A 189 -31.14 22.50 1.79
CA SER A 189 -30.65 23.63 0.99
C SER A 189 -31.86 24.30 0.37
N SER A 190 -32.03 25.59 0.66
CA SER A 190 -32.79 26.57 -0.11
C SER A 190 -32.16 27.90 0.32
N GLY A 191 -31.41 28.67 -0.48
CA GLY A 191 -31.28 28.68 -1.93
C GLY A 191 -32.29 29.64 -2.55
N ALA A 192 -32.17 30.95 -2.29
CA ALA A 192 -32.93 32.00 -2.98
C ALA A 192 -32.37 33.45 -2.88
N GLU A 193 -31.18 33.72 -2.35
CA GLU A 193 -30.74 35.12 -2.10
C GLU A 193 -29.31 35.48 -2.54
N ASP A 194 -28.61 34.59 -3.25
CA ASP A 194 -27.25 34.86 -3.75
C ASP A 194 -27.20 35.47 -5.18
N ASP A 195 -28.32 35.52 -5.90
CA ASP A 195 -28.36 36.04 -7.28
C ASP A 195 -28.30 37.58 -7.35
N ASP A 196 -28.71 38.29 -6.28
CA ASP A 196 -28.67 39.77 -6.23
C ASP A 196 -27.28 40.32 -5.86
N ILE A 197 -26.38 39.49 -5.32
CA ILE A 197 -25.05 39.94 -4.85
C ILE A 197 -24.08 40.23 -6.00
N LEU A 198 -24.29 39.63 -7.17
CA LEU A 198 -23.40 39.81 -8.32
C LEU A 198 -23.70 41.10 -9.11
N ASP A 199 -24.93 41.63 -9.03
CA ASP A 199 -25.32 42.87 -9.70
C ASP A 199 -24.68 44.11 -9.04
N TYR A 200 -24.58 44.10 -7.70
CA TYR A 200 -23.86 45.14 -6.95
C TYR A 200 -22.36 45.18 -7.25
N ILE A 201 -21.77 44.14 -7.85
CA ILE A 201 -20.33 44.10 -8.18
C ILE A 201 -20.06 44.72 -9.56
N SER A 202 -21.02 44.64 -10.47
CA SER A 202 -20.92 45.21 -11.81
C SER A 202 -21.04 46.74 -11.79
N LEU A 203 -21.86 47.30 -10.89
CA LEU A 203 -22.14 48.74 -10.81
C LEU A 203 -20.94 49.62 -10.38
N TRP A 204 -19.85 49.03 -9.87
CA TRP A 204 -18.66 49.77 -9.43
C TRP A 204 -17.47 49.64 -10.41
N GLN A 205 -17.65 48.95 -11.54
CA GLN A 205 -16.60 48.78 -12.56
C GLN A 205 -16.66 49.79 -13.70
N ASP A 206 -17.75 50.54 -13.85
CA ASP A 206 -17.97 51.43 -15.02
C ASP A 206 -17.52 52.90 -14.83
N ASP A 207 -16.93 53.25 -13.68
CA ASP A 207 -16.44 54.62 -13.38
C ASP A 207 -14.90 54.73 -13.29
N ILE A 208 -14.14 54.02 -14.16
CA ILE A 208 -12.70 54.28 -14.32
C ILE A 208 -12.19 54.24 -15.76
#